data_AF-A0A951N6S2-F1
#
_entry.id   AF-A0A951N6S2-F1
#
_cell.length_a   1.000
_cell.length_b   1.000
_cell.length_c   1.000
_cell.angle_alpha   90.00
_cell.angle_beta   90.00
_cell.angle_gamma   90.00
#
_symmetry.space_group_name_H-M   'P 1'
#
loop_
_entity.id
_entity.type
_entity.pdbx_description
1 polymer ?
#
loop_
_entity_poly.entity_id
_entity_poly.type
_entity_poly.pdbx_seq_one_letter_code
_entity_poly.pdbx_strand_id
1 'polypeptide(L)' 'MTDSSSLCASPADDAASALILGATLDSLVTQIAILDAQGVIIAVNAAWGRFAQSNGFDSHNAGVGLNYLDVCA' A
#
# COMPACT_ATOMS: atom_id res chain seq x y z
N MET A 1 -29.07 11.70 30.40
CA MET A 1 -27.94 10.91 30.93
C MET A 1 -27.57 9.93 29.84
N THR A 2 -26.85 10.42 28.84
CA THR A 2 -26.40 9.67 27.67
C THR A 2 -25.11 8.98 28.07
N ASP A 3 -25.13 7.66 28.21
CA ASP A 3 -23.90 6.88 28.41
C ASP A 3 -23.32 6.53 27.04
N SER A 4 -22.10 7.01 26.84
CA SER A 4 -21.28 6.88 25.65
C SER A 4 -21.19 5.45 25.16
N SER A 5 -21.64 5.23 23.93
CA SER A 5 -21.25 4.12 23.08
C SER A 5 -19.73 3.93 23.13
N SER A 6 -19.27 2.93 23.89
CA SER A 6 -18.01 2.26 23.63
C SER A 6 -18.15 1.56 22.28
N LEU A 7 -17.81 2.26 21.20
CA LEU A 7 -17.50 1.62 19.92
C LEU A 7 -16.24 0.78 20.16
N CYS A 8 -16.42 -0.51 20.42
CA CYS A 8 -15.40 -1.49 20.06
C CYS A 8 -15.21 -1.37 18.55
N ALA A 9 -14.23 -0.59 18.08
CA ALA A 9 -13.73 -0.70 16.73
C ALA A 9 -13.23 -2.15 16.60
N SER A 10 -14.04 -3.00 15.97
CA SER A 10 -13.65 -4.39 15.78
C SER A 10 -12.53 -4.39 14.75
N PRO A 11 -11.39 -5.08 15.00
CA PRO A 11 -10.26 -5.12 14.07
C PRO A 11 -10.62 -5.65 12.68
N ALA A 12 -11.81 -6.25 12.53
CA ALA A 12 -12.37 -6.67 11.26
C ALA A 12 -12.79 -5.52 10.34
N ASP A 13 -13.23 -4.36 10.87
CA ASP A 13 -13.71 -3.22 10.06
C ASP A 13 -12.54 -2.48 9.37
N ASP A 14 -11.42 -2.35 10.08
CA ASP A 14 -10.19 -1.77 9.53
C ASP A 14 -9.55 -2.68 8.47
N ALA A 15 -9.52 -3.99 8.72
CA ALA A 15 -9.00 -4.96 7.78
C ALA A 15 -9.84 -5.02 6.50
N ALA A 16 -11.17 -4.97 6.60
CA ALA A 16 -12.05 -4.92 5.44
C ALA A 16 -11.81 -3.66 4.59
N SER A 17 -11.62 -2.51 5.23
CA SER A 17 -11.30 -1.24 4.55
C SER A 17 -9.96 -1.31 3.80
N ALA A 18 -8.93 -1.89 4.44
CA ALA A 18 -7.63 -2.09 3.81
C ALA A 18 -7.68 -3.07 2.63
N LEU A 19 -8.46 -4.16 2.75
CA LEU A 19 -8.65 -5.13 1.67
C LEU A 19 -9.34 -4.50 0.45
N ILE A 20 -10.38 -3.67 0.66
CA ILE A 20 -11.09 -2.98 -0.43
C ILE A 20 -10.18 -1.96 -1.14
N LEU A 21 -9.36 -1.22 -0.37
CA LEU A 21 -8.39 -0.28 -0.93
C LEU A 21 -7.36 -1.00 -1.81
N GLY A 22 -6.81 -2.13 -1.31
CA GLY A 22 -5.87 -2.96 -2.07
C GLY A 22 -6.47 -3.48 -3.38
N ALA A 23 -7.67 -4.07 -3.32
CA ALA A 23 -8.35 -4.58 -4.51
C ALA A 23 -8.65 -3.48 -5.55
N THR A 24 -8.99 -2.27 -5.10
CA THR A 24 -9.23 -1.13 -6.00
C THR A 24 -7.93 -0.71 -6.70
N LEU A 25 -6.84 -0.59 -5.95
CA LEU A 25 -5.52 -0.26 -6.50
C LEU A 25 -5.00 -1.33 -7.47
N ASP A 26 -5.28 -2.60 -7.21
CA ASP A 26 -4.91 -3.73 -8.07
C ASP A 26 -5.71 -3.80 -9.37
N SER A 27 -6.92 -3.26 -9.39
CA SER A 27 -7.74 -3.17 -10.62
C SER A 27 -7.21 -2.12 -11.61
N LEU A 28 -6.34 -1.22 -11.17
CA LEU A 28 -5.72 -0.19 -12.01
C LEU A 28 -4.54 -0.78 -12.79
N VAL A 29 -4.53 -0.53 -14.10
CA VAL A 29 -3.43 -0.93 -15.01
C VAL A 29 -2.17 -0.08 -14.79
N THR A 30 -2.32 1.08 -14.17
CA THR A 30 -1.25 2.03 -13.85
C THR A 30 -0.36 1.51 -12.72
N GLN A 31 0.96 1.73 -12.82
CA GLN A 31 1.89 1.39 -11.74
C GLN A 31 1.70 2.37 -10.58
N ILE A 32 1.33 1.89 -9.40
CA ILE A 32 1.10 2.73 -8.21
C ILE A 32 1.99 2.28 -7.05
N ALA A 33 2.67 3.25 -6.44
CA ALA A 33 3.35 3.12 -5.17
C ALA A 33 2.81 4.17 -4.19
N ILE A 34 2.52 3.76 -2.96
CA ILE A 34 2.14 4.64 -1.85
C ILE A 34 3.37 4.86 -0.98
N LEU A 35 3.68 6.11 -0.68
CA LEU A 35 4.81 6.51 0.16
C LEU A 35 4.34 7.01 1.53
N ASP A 36 5.17 6.85 2.55
CA ASP A 36 5.03 7.60 3.80
C ASP A 36 5.57 9.03 3.67
N ALA A 37 5.50 9.82 4.75
CA ALA A 37 5.92 11.22 4.75
C ALA A 37 7.44 11.41 4.53
N GLN A 38 8.23 10.34 4.66
CA GLN A 38 9.67 10.32 4.50
C GLN A 38 10.08 9.80 3.10
N GLY A 39 9.11 9.38 2.29
CA GLY A 39 9.33 8.84 0.95
C GLY A 39 9.52 7.33 0.91
N VAL A 40 9.31 6.61 2.01
CA VAL A 40 9.41 5.15 2.06
C VAL A 40 8.18 4.53 1.41
N ILE A 41 8.38 3.60 0.49
CA ILE A 41 7.29 2.86 -0.16
C ILE A 41 6.66 1.93 0.87
N ILE A 42 5.40 2.20 1.24
CA ILE A 42 4.64 1.40 2.22
C ILE A 42 3.71 0.39 1.56
N ALA A 43 3.30 0.62 0.30
CA ALA A 43 2.49 -0.31 -0.47
C ALA A 43 2.67 -0.08 -1.97
N VAL A 44 2.50 -1.13 -2.75
CA VAL A 44 2.50 -1.08 -4.23
C VAL A 44 1.34 -1.93 -4.77
N ASN A 45 0.82 -1.58 -5.93
CA ASN A 45 -0.17 -2.43 -6.61
C ASN A 45 0.49 -3.51 -7.48
N ALA A 46 -0.30 -4.49 -7.90
CA ALA A 46 0.19 -5.59 -8.74
C ALA A 46 0.80 -5.10 -10.07
N ALA A 47 0.33 -3.98 -10.63
CA ALA A 47 0.89 -3.40 -11.85
C ALA A 47 2.32 -2.87 -11.66
N TRP A 48 2.61 -2.24 -10.51
CA TRP A 48 3.95 -1.82 -10.12
C TRP A 48 4.88 -3.03 -9.93
N GLY A 49 4.40 -4.09 -9.26
CA GLY A 49 5.18 -5.32 -9.09
C GLY A 49 5.62 -5.93 -10.42
N ARG A 50 4.70 -6.00 -11.39
CA ARG A 50 5.01 -6.46 -12.77
C ARG A 50 6.00 -5.54 -13.48
N PHE A 51 5.86 -4.23 -13.32
CA PHE A 51 6.79 -3.25 -13.89
C PHE A 51 8.20 -3.37 -13.29
N ALA A 52 8.31 -3.53 -11.96
CA ALA A 52 9.58 -3.71 -11.29
C ALA A 52 10.31 -4.96 -11.83
N GLN A 53 9.60 -6.08 -11.94
CA GLN A 53 10.14 -7.31 -12.54
C GLN A 53 10.57 -7.11 -13.99
N SER A 54 9.75 -6.45 -14.83
CA SER A 54 10.11 -6.20 -16.22
C SER A 54 11.33 -5.30 -16.41
N ASN A 55 11.64 -4.46 -15.42
CA ASN A 55 12.81 -3.59 -15.41
C ASN A 55 14.01 -4.21 -14.69
N GLY A 56 13.95 -5.50 -14.32
CA GLY A 56 15.06 -6.22 -13.67
C GLY A 56 15.23 -5.90 -12.19
N PHE A 57 14.23 -5.28 -11.55
CA PHE A 57 14.25 -4.97 -10.13
C PHE A 57 13.74 -6.16 -9.31
N ASP A 58 14.66 -7.09 -9.00
CA ASP A 58 14.36 -8.35 -8.30
C ASP A 58 14.41 -8.20 -6.78
N SER A 59 13.63 -7.25 -6.25
CA SER A 59 13.36 -7.19 -4.81
C SER A 59 12.11 -7.99 -4.51
N HIS A 60 12.14 -8.82 -3.46
CA HIS A 60 11.06 -9.72 -3.08
C HIS A 60 9.70 -9.00 -2.89
N ASN A 61 9.72 -7.69 -2.59
CA ASN A 61 8.53 -6.87 -2.40
C ASN A 61 8.43 -5.68 -3.38
N ALA A 62 9.05 -5.74 -4.57
CA ALA A 62 8.97 -4.70 -5.60
C ALA A 62 9.26 -3.25 -5.11
N GLY A 63 10.14 -3.11 -4.12
CA GLY A 63 10.58 -1.84 -3.54
C GLY A 63 9.88 -1.43 -2.25
N VAL A 64 8.89 -2.16 -1.74
CA VAL A 64 8.28 -1.87 -0.43
C VAL A 64 9.35 -1.91 0.67
N GLY A 65 9.40 -0.85 1.49
CA GLY A 65 10.40 -0.61 2.52
C GLY A 65 11.62 0.20 2.06
N LEU A 66 11.77 0.47 0.75
CA LEU A 66 12.81 1.35 0.24
C LEU A 66 12.33 2.79 0.18
N ASN A 67 13.26 3.74 0.35
CA ASN A 67 12.99 5.14 0.11
C ASN A 67 13.02 5.44 -1.39
N TYR A 68 11.87 5.80 -1.95
CA TYR A 68 11.76 6.13 -3.36
C TYR A 68 12.61 7.35 -3.74
N LEU A 69 12.73 8.32 -2.84
CA LEU A 69 13.53 9.53 -3.06
C LEU A 69 15.02 9.19 -3.14
N ASP A 70 15.50 8.25 -2.33
CA ASP A 70 16.91 7.84 -2.36
C ASP A 70 17.27 7.06 -3.62
N VAL A 71 16.32 6.27 -4.14
CA VAL A 71 16.53 5.42 -5.34
C VAL A 71 16.40 6.21 -6.64
N CYS A 72 15.55 7.23 -6.69
CA CYS A 72 15.20 7.96 -7.90
C CYS A 72 15.65 9.44 -7.93
N ALA A 73 16.48 9.88 -6.98
CA ALA A 73 17.11 11.20 -6.99
C ALA A 73 18.21 11.34 -8.06
#